data_AF-A0A1Y2AR76-F1
#
_entry.id   AF-A0A1Y2AR76-F1
#
_cell.length_a   1.000
_cell.length_b   1.000
_cell.length_c   1.000
_cell.angle_alpha   90.00
_cell.angle_beta   90.00
_cell.angle_gamma   90.00
#
_symmetry.space_group_name_H-M   'P 1'
#
loop_
_entity.id
_entity.type
_entity.pdbx_description
1 polymer ?
#
loop_
_entity_poly.entity_id
_entity_poly.type
_entity_poly.pdbx_seq_one_letter_code
_entity_poly.pdbx_strand_id
1 'polypeptide(L)'
;MSNSPFPTDKGLQKPVCVFCGSSPGTDPIYTHAAQSLGQALSASKIPLVYGGGRRGIMGVVSRAALESGGYVHGILPRSLMQRASEHTSAPGSNNNNGEVKSGEGTGRDLLEDNYGGKLSTEVVGSMHERKLKMAQLSTGGFVVLPGGYGTFEEMFEMITWNQLGIHSLPVVVLNIGGFYTSLIALLDKAVEAGFIVAKNLSLLKVIDADPSDPDSWGKAALDALNQWRQDEGAGYNFDWNTTANVTTVQTKDGFGHFTTLRYTSPTFIDGVVAKGGPTLPIERTSIPLLDRHIERLRKTHKALNERDGGTWGAWVGDDVVWDTLRSRLEEVERGSQGDWRVRVILSPVSKLSIDVQPFHSAPPFQYLPSAKFTSTTTTPSSNPGSALDSTNSPIPLKRRPIIIDPKAIPPSTESKMLRDTRLYKTLNRKVYTNATSRGEALSGITGIEVVVHTGEWILEGTTSNIAIEESDSDNENRREGSAEGKGQGEGMRVRARWITPRLIRDERPFLDGVMRNELLEKGVIKEGDLTIQDLIRARDQGRRIIGFNGLRGVWEAELI
;
A
#
# COMPACT_ATOMS: atom_id res chain seq x y z
N MET A 1 -22.33 -14.10 9.09
CA MET A 1 -22.81 -14.33 10.47
C MET A 1 -21.59 -14.60 11.33
N SER A 2 -21.22 -13.67 12.22
CA SER A 2 -20.08 -13.86 13.14
C SER A 2 -20.48 -14.84 14.24
N ASN A 3 -19.70 -15.91 14.45
CA ASN A 3 -19.84 -16.78 15.61
C ASN A 3 -19.43 -15.99 16.86
N SER A 4 -20.40 -15.41 17.56
CA SER A 4 -20.17 -14.78 18.87
C SER A 4 -19.56 -15.81 19.84
N PRO A 5 -18.47 -15.48 20.55
CA PRO A 5 -17.89 -16.36 21.57
C PRO A 5 -18.76 -16.43 22.84
N PHE A 6 -19.82 -15.61 22.92
CA PHE A 6 -20.71 -15.54 24.07
C PHE A 6 -21.99 -16.36 23.83
N PRO A 7 -22.49 -17.06 24.87
CA PRO A 7 -23.68 -17.90 24.74
C PRO A 7 -24.94 -17.07 24.46
N THR A 8 -25.72 -17.48 23.47
CA THR A 8 -26.93 -16.78 23.01
C THR A 8 -28.15 -17.05 23.90
N ASP A 9 -28.17 -18.14 24.66
CA ASP A 9 -29.26 -18.57 25.54
C ASP A 9 -29.29 -17.87 26.91
N LYS A 10 -28.29 -17.02 27.20
CA LYS A 10 -28.11 -16.39 28.53
C LYS A 10 -28.67 -14.97 28.66
N GLY A 11 -29.31 -14.44 27.61
CA GLY A 11 -29.89 -13.09 27.64
C GLY A 11 -28.84 -12.00 27.90
N LEU A 12 -27.65 -12.16 27.33
CA LEU A 12 -26.54 -11.23 27.47
C LEU A 12 -26.78 -9.95 26.67
N GLN A 13 -26.30 -8.83 27.20
CA GLN A 13 -26.29 -7.54 26.53
C GLN A 13 -25.17 -7.46 25.49
N LYS A 14 -25.14 -6.36 24.72
CA LYS A 14 -24.12 -6.13 23.70
C LYS A 14 -22.72 -6.07 24.32
N PRO A 15 -21.73 -6.87 23.86
CA PRO A 15 -20.39 -6.88 24.44
C PRO A 15 -19.68 -5.53 24.36
N VAL A 16 -18.93 -5.22 25.41
CA VAL A 16 -18.12 -4.00 25.53
C VAL A 16 -16.65 -4.39 25.56
N CYS A 17 -15.82 -3.67 24.81
CA CYS A 17 -14.37 -3.84 24.90
C CYS A 17 -13.75 -2.88 25.91
N VAL A 18 -12.83 -3.41 26.71
CA VAL A 18 -12.02 -2.61 27.63
C VAL A 18 -10.57 -2.57 27.17
N PHE A 19 -10.07 -1.36 26.89
CA PHE A 19 -8.65 -1.09 26.69
C PHE A 19 -8.04 -0.59 27.99
N CYS A 20 -6.95 -1.22 28.43
CA CYS A 20 -6.34 -0.91 29.72
C CYS A 20 -4.89 -1.39 29.81
N GLY A 21 -4.17 -0.91 30.82
CA GLY A 21 -2.77 -1.27 31.04
C GLY A 21 -2.54 -2.74 31.37
N SER A 22 -1.44 -3.28 30.85
CA SER A 22 -0.85 -4.56 31.28
C SER A 22 -0.20 -4.51 32.66
N SER A 23 0.10 -3.31 33.14
CA SER A 23 0.66 -3.05 34.47
C SER A 23 -0.44 -2.55 35.41
N PRO A 24 -0.34 -2.79 36.72
CA PRO A 24 -1.34 -2.31 37.69
C PRO A 24 -1.33 -0.79 37.90
N GLY A 25 -0.25 -0.12 37.48
CA GLY A 25 0.02 1.28 37.84
C GLY A 25 0.67 1.39 39.22
N THR A 26 1.05 2.61 39.61
CA THR A 26 1.68 2.88 40.91
C THR A 26 0.69 3.26 42.00
N ASP A 27 -0.54 3.63 41.62
CA ASP A 27 -1.60 4.03 42.54
C ASP A 27 -2.71 2.96 42.53
N PRO A 28 -3.13 2.42 43.69
CA PRO A 28 -4.23 1.45 43.79
C PRO A 28 -5.55 1.90 43.15
N ILE A 29 -5.77 3.22 43.03
CA ILE A 29 -6.97 3.80 42.43
C ILE A 29 -7.25 3.24 41.03
N TYR A 30 -6.21 2.91 40.25
CA TYR A 30 -6.35 2.36 38.91
C TYR A 30 -6.90 0.92 38.92
N THR A 31 -6.45 0.11 39.88
CA THR A 31 -6.96 -1.25 40.04
C THR A 31 -8.37 -1.27 40.62
N HIS A 32 -8.72 -0.34 41.51
CA HIS A 32 -10.10 -0.17 41.98
C HIS A 32 -11.05 0.19 40.83
N ALA A 33 -10.62 1.05 39.91
CA ALA A 33 -11.41 1.37 38.72
C ALA A 33 -11.66 0.16 37.81
N ALA A 34 -10.65 -0.67 37.59
CA ALA A 34 -10.82 -1.94 36.88
C ALA A 34 -11.79 -2.88 37.59
N GLN A 35 -11.70 -2.98 38.92
CA GLN A 35 -12.58 -3.82 39.71
C GLN A 35 -14.04 -3.35 39.64
N SER A 36 -14.30 -2.06 39.87
CA SER A 36 -15.63 -1.45 39.77
C SER A 36 -16.23 -1.66 38.38
N LEU A 37 -15.45 -1.44 37.31
CA LEU A 37 -15.91 -1.67 35.93
C LEU A 37 -16.26 -3.13 35.66
N GLY A 38 -15.41 -4.08 36.06
CA GLY A 38 -15.65 -5.52 35.85
C GLY A 38 -16.93 -6.00 36.55
N GLN A 39 -17.14 -5.55 37.80
CA GLN A 39 -18.35 -5.83 38.57
C GLN A 39 -19.60 -5.24 37.90
N ALA A 40 -19.54 -3.98 37.47
CA ALA A 40 -20.66 -3.30 36.82
C ALA A 40 -21.07 -3.97 35.49
N LEU A 41 -20.10 -4.37 34.66
CA LEU A 41 -20.34 -5.11 33.42
C LEU A 41 -21.09 -6.42 33.70
N SER A 42 -20.62 -7.21 34.67
CA SER A 42 -21.27 -8.46 35.05
C SER A 42 -22.69 -8.26 35.59
N ALA A 43 -22.86 -7.30 36.51
CA ALA A 43 -24.16 -6.97 37.08
C ALA A 43 -25.18 -6.57 36.01
N SER A 44 -24.72 -5.94 34.93
CA SER A 44 -25.52 -5.52 33.78
C SER A 44 -25.64 -6.59 32.69
N LYS A 45 -25.09 -7.80 32.90
CA LYS A 45 -25.02 -8.90 31.93
C LYS A 45 -24.33 -8.51 30.61
N ILE A 46 -23.38 -7.59 30.67
CA ILE A 46 -22.58 -7.15 29.52
C ILE A 46 -21.31 -8.01 29.45
N PRO A 47 -21.08 -8.75 28.35
CA PRO A 47 -19.84 -9.50 28.18
C PRO A 47 -18.64 -8.59 27.96
N LEU A 48 -17.50 -8.96 28.54
CA LEU A 48 -16.23 -8.25 28.42
C LEU A 48 -15.42 -8.81 27.25
N VAL A 49 -15.03 -7.94 26.32
CA VAL A 49 -13.99 -8.20 25.32
C VAL A 49 -12.72 -7.45 25.73
N TYR A 50 -11.56 -8.10 25.74
CA TYR A 50 -10.33 -7.40 26.14
C TYR A 50 -9.06 -8.02 25.55
N GLY A 51 -7.92 -7.44 25.91
CA GLY A 51 -6.62 -7.80 25.38
C GLY A 51 -6.05 -9.16 25.77
N GLY A 52 -6.75 -9.95 26.60
CA GLY A 52 -6.33 -11.31 26.97
C GLY A 52 -5.26 -11.43 28.07
N GLY A 53 -4.73 -10.30 28.57
CA GLY A 53 -3.67 -10.30 29.58
C GLY A 53 -4.18 -10.65 30.98
N ARG A 54 -3.47 -11.53 31.69
CA ARG A 54 -3.90 -12.04 33.01
C ARG A 54 -3.38 -11.23 34.21
N ARG A 55 -2.68 -10.12 33.96
CA ARG A 55 -1.95 -9.31 34.94
C ARG A 55 -2.34 -7.83 34.83
N GLY A 56 -1.94 -7.04 35.82
CA GLY A 56 -2.21 -5.60 35.86
C GLY A 56 -3.70 -5.27 35.77
N ILE A 57 -4.03 -4.10 35.20
CA ILE A 57 -5.42 -3.64 35.09
C ILE A 57 -6.26 -4.62 34.24
N MET A 58 -5.68 -5.19 33.17
CA MET A 58 -6.30 -6.24 32.35
C MET A 58 -6.73 -7.48 33.17
N GLY A 59 -5.84 -7.98 34.03
CA GLY A 59 -6.15 -9.10 34.92
C GLY A 59 -7.20 -8.75 35.97
N VAL A 60 -7.15 -7.53 36.53
CA VAL A 60 -8.11 -7.09 37.55
C VAL A 60 -9.52 -6.96 36.99
N VAL A 61 -9.70 -6.31 35.83
CA VAL A 61 -11.04 -6.10 35.24
C VAL A 61 -11.67 -7.42 34.79
N SER A 62 -10.87 -8.32 34.20
CA SER A 62 -11.35 -9.64 33.76
C SER A 62 -11.71 -10.54 34.94
N ARG A 63 -10.86 -10.58 35.98
CA ARG A 63 -11.16 -11.31 37.21
C ARG A 63 -12.42 -10.80 37.89
N ALA A 64 -12.55 -9.48 38.07
CA ALA A 64 -13.71 -8.88 38.71
C ALA A 64 -15.02 -9.20 37.97
N ALA A 65 -14.99 -9.21 36.63
CA ALA A 65 -16.13 -9.64 35.83
C ALA A 65 -16.46 -11.13 36.03
N LEU A 66 -15.46 -12.01 36.00
CA LEU A 66 -15.63 -13.46 36.17
C LEU A 66 -16.12 -13.85 37.56
N GLU A 67 -15.53 -13.30 38.61
CA GLU A 67 -15.91 -13.52 40.02
C GLU A 67 -17.34 -13.03 40.29
N SER A 68 -17.77 -11.98 39.58
CA SER A 68 -19.15 -11.48 39.62
C SER A 68 -20.11 -12.29 38.72
N GLY A 69 -19.64 -13.39 38.13
CA GLY A 69 -20.44 -14.31 37.32
C GLY A 69 -20.57 -13.96 35.84
N GLY A 70 -19.81 -12.99 35.35
CA GLY A 70 -19.85 -12.47 33.98
C GLY A 70 -19.07 -13.31 32.97
N TYR A 71 -19.16 -12.93 31.70
CA TYR A 71 -18.48 -13.60 30.58
C TYR A 71 -17.35 -12.74 30.05
N VAL A 72 -16.19 -13.35 29.81
CA VAL A 72 -14.97 -12.69 29.35
C VAL A 72 -14.39 -13.41 28.14
N HIS A 73 -14.04 -12.63 27.12
CA HIS A 73 -13.35 -13.09 25.94
C HIS A 73 -12.06 -12.28 25.69
N GLY A 74 -10.91 -12.95 25.79
CA GLY A 74 -9.60 -12.35 25.54
C GLY A 74 -9.09 -12.63 24.13
N ILE A 75 -8.42 -11.66 23.49
CA ILE A 75 -7.75 -11.87 22.20
C ILE A 75 -6.25 -11.63 22.33
N LEU A 76 -5.46 -12.67 22.09
CA LEU A 76 -4.00 -12.67 22.21
C LEU A 76 -3.32 -12.87 20.86
N PRO A 77 -2.25 -12.13 20.53
CA PRO A 77 -1.44 -12.43 19.37
C PRO A 77 -0.51 -13.64 19.66
N ARG A 78 -0.23 -14.45 18.65
CA ARG A 78 0.64 -15.63 18.76
C ARG A 78 2.02 -15.32 19.34
N SER A 79 2.57 -14.13 19.06
CA SER A 79 3.86 -13.67 19.57
C SER A 79 3.90 -13.48 21.10
N LEU A 80 2.75 -13.33 21.76
CA LEU A 80 2.65 -13.21 23.22
C LEU A 80 2.36 -14.55 23.91
N MET A 81 1.88 -15.57 23.19
CA MET A 81 1.61 -16.91 23.76
C MET A 81 2.88 -17.61 24.27
N GLN A 82 3.98 -17.56 23.52
CA GLN A 82 5.19 -18.36 23.80
C GLN A 82 5.87 -17.93 25.13
N ARG A 83 5.54 -16.75 25.63
CA ARG A 83 6.06 -16.16 26.88
C ARG A 83 5.07 -16.14 28.04
N ALA A 84 3.80 -16.52 27.80
CA ALA A 84 2.81 -16.77 28.84
C ALA A 84 2.98 -18.17 29.46
N SER A 85 3.62 -19.10 28.74
CA SER A 85 3.84 -20.50 29.12
C SER A 85 5.18 -20.78 29.83
N GLU A 86 6.07 -19.80 29.99
CA GLU A 86 7.36 -20.02 30.66
C GLU A 86 7.22 -19.85 32.20
N HIS A 87 7.16 -21.01 32.88
CA HIS A 87 7.18 -21.29 34.33
C HIS A 87 5.89 -21.07 35.15
N THR A 88 4.92 -21.98 34.97
CA THR A 88 4.06 -22.47 36.06
C THR A 88 4.62 -23.79 36.60
N SER A 89 5.44 -23.71 37.65
CA SER A 89 5.76 -24.89 38.46
C SER A 89 4.68 -25.08 39.53
N ALA A 90 4.26 -26.34 39.70
CA ALA A 90 3.28 -26.84 40.67
C ALA A 90 3.58 -26.43 42.14
N PRO A 91 2.57 -26.41 43.03
CA PRO A 91 2.70 -25.83 44.38
C PRO A 91 3.63 -26.68 45.26
N GLY A 92 4.68 -26.06 45.79
CA GLY A 92 5.60 -26.72 46.73
C GLY A 92 7.00 -26.11 46.91
N SER A 93 7.36 -25.01 46.24
CA SER A 93 8.66 -24.37 46.45
C SER A 93 8.48 -22.99 47.10
N ASN A 94 8.86 -22.89 48.37
CA ASN A 94 9.08 -21.62 49.04
C ASN A 94 10.16 -20.83 48.28
N ASN A 95 9.78 -19.71 47.66
CA ASN A 95 10.71 -18.64 47.35
C ASN A 95 10.02 -17.28 47.50
N ASN A 96 10.56 -16.51 48.44
CA ASN A 96 10.18 -15.14 48.75
C ASN A 96 10.53 -14.17 47.61
N ASN A 97 9.64 -13.20 47.39
CA ASN A 97 9.89 -11.84 46.86
C ASN A 97 10.73 -11.66 45.58
N GLY A 98 10.15 -11.99 44.43
CA GLY A 98 10.58 -11.42 43.14
C GLY A 98 9.37 -11.11 42.24
N GLU A 99 9.18 -9.84 41.88
CA GLU A 99 8.21 -9.44 40.84
C GLU A 99 8.61 -10.07 39.50
N VAL A 100 7.86 -11.08 39.06
CA VAL A 100 8.05 -11.71 37.75
C VAL A 100 7.58 -10.74 36.67
N LYS A 101 8.53 -10.18 35.89
CA LYS A 101 8.24 -9.41 34.67
C LYS A 101 7.97 -10.38 33.52
N SER A 102 6.78 -10.34 32.94
CA SER A 102 6.48 -11.05 31.68
C SER A 102 6.31 -10.07 30.54
N GLY A 103 6.37 -10.55 29.29
CA GLY A 103 6.06 -9.73 28.11
C GLY A 103 4.60 -9.22 28.07
N GLU A 104 3.73 -9.77 28.93
CA GLU A 104 2.31 -9.39 29.05
C GLU A 104 2.04 -8.35 30.14
N GLY A 105 3.05 -7.95 30.95
CA GLY A 105 2.88 -7.00 32.05
C GLY A 105 3.73 -7.29 33.28
N THR A 106 3.61 -6.44 34.30
CA THR A 106 4.21 -6.63 35.62
C THR A 106 3.17 -7.09 36.64
N GLY A 107 3.60 -7.83 37.66
CA GLY A 107 2.71 -8.33 38.74
C GLY A 107 2.43 -9.83 38.65
N ARG A 108 1.58 -10.35 39.54
CA ARG A 108 1.21 -11.78 39.58
C ARG A 108 0.11 -12.10 38.57
N ASP A 109 0.02 -13.36 38.13
CA ASP A 109 -1.14 -13.88 37.40
C ASP A 109 -2.37 -13.85 38.32
N LEU A 110 -3.48 -13.30 37.84
CA LEU A 110 -4.70 -13.08 38.62
C LEU A 110 -5.85 -14.00 38.23
N LEU A 111 -5.72 -14.77 37.14
CA LEU A 111 -6.79 -15.63 36.65
C LEU A 111 -6.49 -17.10 36.94
N GLU A 112 -7.55 -17.86 37.17
CA GLU A 112 -7.52 -19.33 37.09
C GLU A 112 -8.03 -19.79 35.72
N ASP A 113 -7.72 -21.02 35.31
CA ASP A 113 -8.15 -21.51 34.00
C ASP A 113 -9.58 -22.06 33.99
N ASN A 114 -10.17 -22.30 35.17
CA ASN A 114 -11.48 -22.94 35.30
C ASN A 114 -12.57 -21.97 35.81
N TYR A 115 -13.17 -21.22 34.89
CA TYR A 115 -14.36 -20.39 35.14
C TYR A 115 -15.64 -20.98 34.53
N GLY A 116 -15.76 -22.31 34.44
CA GLY A 116 -17.00 -22.97 33.97
C GLY A 116 -17.46 -22.52 32.57
N GLY A 117 -16.51 -22.30 31.65
CA GLY A 117 -16.78 -21.86 30.28
C GLY A 117 -17.11 -20.37 30.13
N LYS A 118 -17.01 -19.57 31.20
CA LYS A 118 -17.24 -18.11 31.14
C LYS A 118 -16.02 -17.30 30.70
N LEU A 119 -14.82 -17.89 30.79
CA LEU A 119 -13.58 -17.35 30.24
C LEU A 119 -13.25 -18.10 28.95
N SER A 120 -12.98 -17.34 27.88
CA SER A 120 -12.47 -17.87 26.62
C SER A 120 -11.38 -16.96 26.05
N THR A 121 -10.46 -17.54 25.30
CA THR A 121 -9.34 -16.81 24.68
C THR A 121 -9.19 -17.21 23.22
N GLU A 122 -9.09 -16.24 22.33
CA GLU A 122 -8.80 -16.42 20.91
C GLU A 122 -7.36 -15.99 20.59
N VAL A 123 -6.65 -16.81 19.82
CA VAL A 123 -5.29 -16.52 19.37
C VAL A 123 -5.30 -16.09 17.93
N VAL A 124 -4.68 -14.95 17.63
CA VAL A 124 -4.58 -14.39 16.28
C VAL A 124 -3.13 -14.30 15.80
N GLY A 125 -2.94 -14.18 14.49
CA GLY A 125 -1.61 -14.16 13.85
C GLY A 125 -0.87 -12.83 14.02
N SER A 126 -1.58 -11.73 14.24
CA SER A 126 -0.98 -10.39 14.31
C SER A 126 -1.70 -9.42 15.26
N MET A 127 -1.05 -8.30 15.58
CA MET A 127 -1.68 -7.20 16.34
C MET A 127 -2.81 -6.52 15.57
N HIS A 128 -2.75 -6.50 14.23
CA HIS A 128 -3.83 -5.95 13.39
C HIS A 128 -5.08 -6.81 13.49
N GLU A 129 -4.94 -8.13 13.32
CA GLU A 129 -6.04 -9.07 13.50
C GLU A 129 -6.63 -8.99 14.90
N ARG A 130 -5.79 -8.81 15.93
CA ARG A 130 -6.23 -8.63 17.32
C ARG A 130 -7.17 -7.44 17.48
N LYS A 131 -6.73 -6.25 17.05
CA LYS A 131 -7.54 -5.02 17.16
C LYS A 131 -8.84 -5.13 16.37
N LEU A 132 -8.76 -5.64 15.13
CA LEU A 132 -9.93 -5.84 14.29
C LEU A 132 -10.94 -6.78 14.94
N LYS A 133 -10.48 -7.91 15.52
CA LYS A 133 -11.35 -8.87 16.17
C LYS A 133 -11.99 -8.30 17.44
N MET A 134 -11.21 -7.59 18.26
CA MET A 134 -11.73 -6.88 19.44
C MET A 134 -12.83 -5.88 19.05
N ALA A 135 -12.60 -5.08 18.00
CA ALA A 135 -13.59 -4.13 17.51
C ALA A 135 -14.85 -4.81 16.95
N GLN A 136 -14.70 -5.87 16.14
CA GLN A 136 -15.83 -6.61 15.54
C GLN A 136 -16.73 -7.29 16.59
N LEU A 137 -16.15 -7.79 17.68
CA LEU A 137 -16.91 -8.41 18.77
C LEU A 137 -17.60 -7.38 19.68
N SER A 138 -17.11 -6.15 19.67
CA SER A 138 -17.61 -5.07 20.52
C SER A 138 -18.76 -4.36 19.84
N THR A 139 -19.98 -4.65 20.27
CA THR A 139 -21.20 -4.05 19.71
C THR A 139 -21.90 -3.11 20.67
N GLY A 140 -21.47 -3.08 21.94
CA GLY A 140 -21.96 -2.18 22.98
C GLY A 140 -21.13 -0.91 23.14
N GLY A 141 -19.87 -0.92 22.71
CA GLY A 141 -18.95 0.22 22.79
C GLY A 141 -17.60 -0.13 23.39
N PHE A 142 -16.83 0.91 23.68
CA PHE A 142 -15.44 0.82 24.15
C PHE A 142 -15.28 1.62 25.44
N VAL A 143 -14.61 1.04 26.42
CA VAL A 143 -14.22 1.72 27.66
C VAL A 143 -12.70 1.69 27.78
N VAL A 144 -12.12 2.84 28.15
CA VAL A 144 -10.68 3.01 28.29
C VAL A 144 -10.36 3.31 29.75
N LEU A 145 -9.59 2.42 30.37
CA LEU A 145 -8.96 2.62 31.68
C LEU A 145 -7.50 3.03 31.50
N PRO A 146 -6.87 3.60 32.55
CA PRO A 146 -5.47 3.98 32.52
C PRO A 146 -4.53 2.90 31.96
N GLY A 147 -3.56 3.32 31.16
CA GLY A 147 -2.69 2.43 30.41
C GLY A 147 -1.54 3.17 29.73
N GLY A 148 -0.75 2.44 28.95
CA GLY A 148 0.41 2.98 28.23
C GLY A 148 0.14 3.22 26.74
N TYR A 149 1.20 3.31 25.94
CA TYR A 149 1.10 3.57 24.50
C TYR A 149 0.17 2.61 23.74
N GLY A 150 0.15 1.32 24.10
CA GLY A 150 -0.77 0.36 23.47
C GLY A 150 -2.24 0.73 23.70
N THR A 151 -2.60 1.09 24.93
CA THR A 151 -3.95 1.55 25.28
C THR A 151 -4.31 2.85 24.57
N PHE A 152 -3.36 3.78 24.44
CA PHE A 152 -3.58 5.04 23.72
C PHE A 152 -3.80 4.81 22.23
N GLU A 153 -3.02 3.92 21.63
CA GLU A 153 -3.14 3.55 20.22
C GLU A 153 -4.51 2.90 19.94
N GLU A 154 -4.94 1.96 20.78
CA GLU A 154 -6.25 1.32 20.67
C GLU A 154 -7.41 2.31 20.83
N MET A 155 -7.30 3.25 21.78
CA MET A 155 -8.29 4.32 21.99
C MET A 155 -8.39 5.24 20.77
N PHE A 156 -7.26 5.75 20.27
CA PHE A 156 -7.27 6.67 19.12
C PHE A 156 -7.72 5.99 17.84
N GLU A 157 -7.42 4.70 17.66
CA GLU A 157 -7.91 3.91 16.54
C GLU A 157 -9.45 3.87 16.54
N MET A 158 -10.10 3.57 17.68
CA MET A 158 -11.57 3.53 17.75
C MET A 158 -12.22 4.90 17.61
N ILE A 159 -11.58 5.96 18.10
CA ILE A 159 -12.05 7.34 17.84
C ILE A 159 -11.98 7.64 16.33
N THR A 160 -10.88 7.27 15.68
CA THR A 160 -10.66 7.51 14.25
C THR A 160 -11.63 6.69 13.40
N TRP A 161 -11.91 5.44 13.75
CA TRP A 161 -12.88 4.60 13.05
C TRP A 161 -14.31 5.14 13.18
N ASN A 162 -14.66 5.67 14.36
CA ASN A 162 -15.93 6.39 14.54
C ASN A 162 -15.97 7.65 13.66
N GLN A 163 -14.90 8.45 13.69
CA GLN A 163 -14.77 9.64 12.84
C GLN A 163 -14.88 9.31 11.36
N LEU A 164 -14.36 8.18 10.92
CA LEU A 164 -14.46 7.72 9.53
C LEU A 164 -15.82 7.11 9.19
N GLY A 165 -16.73 6.86 10.15
CA GLY A 165 -18.01 6.21 9.90
C GLY A 165 -17.92 4.68 9.75
N ILE A 166 -16.81 4.06 10.17
CA ILE A 166 -16.64 2.59 10.17
C ILE A 166 -17.55 1.94 11.22
N HIS A 167 -17.77 2.63 12.34
CA HIS A 167 -18.77 2.27 13.35
C HIS A 167 -19.35 3.53 13.99
N SER A 168 -20.49 3.39 14.67
CA SER A 168 -21.13 4.46 15.46
C SER A 168 -21.34 3.98 16.89
N LEU A 169 -20.23 3.68 17.56
CA LEU A 169 -20.21 3.13 18.93
C LEU A 169 -19.46 4.10 19.86
N PRO A 170 -19.93 4.26 21.11
CA PRO A 170 -19.29 5.15 22.07
C PRO A 170 -17.89 4.69 22.45
N VAL A 171 -16.97 5.66 22.57
CA VAL A 171 -15.66 5.49 23.22
C VAL A 171 -15.67 6.29 24.51
N VAL A 172 -15.67 5.60 25.65
CA VAL A 172 -15.73 6.19 26.99
C VAL A 172 -14.36 6.09 27.66
N VAL A 173 -13.80 7.21 28.09
CA VAL A 173 -12.55 7.27 28.85
C VAL A 173 -12.84 7.56 30.31
N LEU A 174 -12.37 6.70 31.20
CA LEU A 174 -12.42 6.93 32.64
C LEU A 174 -11.16 7.69 33.08
N ASN A 175 -11.31 8.98 33.39
CA ASN A 175 -10.24 9.82 33.90
C ASN A 175 -10.09 9.65 35.42
N ILE A 176 -9.35 8.61 35.82
CA ILE A 176 -9.11 8.27 37.22
C ILE A 176 -7.95 9.10 37.77
N GLY A 177 -8.19 9.85 38.86
CA GLY A 177 -7.13 10.64 39.53
C GLY A 177 -6.49 11.70 38.61
N GLY A 178 -7.19 12.11 37.55
CA GLY A 178 -6.69 13.05 36.56
C GLY A 178 -5.66 12.49 35.57
N PHE A 179 -5.50 11.15 35.47
CA PHE A 179 -4.54 10.50 34.58
C PHE A 179 -4.59 10.98 33.11
N TYR A 180 -5.79 11.20 32.56
CA TYR A 180 -6.00 11.63 31.19
C TYR A 180 -6.11 13.16 31.01
N THR A 181 -6.03 13.94 32.09
CA THR A 181 -6.24 15.40 32.05
C THR A 181 -5.33 16.10 31.03
N SER A 182 -4.03 15.77 31.03
CA SER A 182 -3.07 16.34 30.08
C SER A 182 -3.33 15.90 28.65
N LEU A 183 -3.83 14.68 28.45
CA LEU A 183 -4.19 14.19 27.11
C LEU A 183 -5.41 14.93 26.57
N ILE A 184 -6.42 15.15 27.40
CA ILE A 184 -7.64 15.89 27.04
C ILE A 184 -7.28 17.33 26.68
N ALA A 185 -6.44 17.99 27.49
CA ALA A 185 -5.94 19.33 27.18
C ALA A 185 -5.19 19.38 25.83
N LEU A 186 -4.47 18.32 25.45
CA LEU A 186 -3.84 18.22 24.14
C LEU A 186 -4.88 18.12 23.01
N LEU A 187 -5.98 17.40 23.21
CA LEU A 187 -7.08 17.33 22.23
C LEU A 187 -7.76 18.70 22.05
N ASP A 188 -7.96 19.44 23.14
CA ASP A 188 -8.47 20.82 23.07
C ASP A 188 -7.53 21.70 22.26
N LYS A 189 -6.21 21.58 22.47
CA LYS A 189 -5.21 22.30 21.65
C LYS A 189 -5.23 21.88 20.19
N ALA A 190 -5.47 20.61 19.89
CA ALA A 190 -5.61 20.15 18.51
C ALA A 190 -6.89 20.73 17.85
N VAL A 191 -7.95 20.98 18.61
CA VAL A 191 -9.13 21.71 18.13
C VAL A 191 -8.82 23.18 17.89
N GLU A 192 -8.20 23.86 18.87
CA GLU A 192 -7.79 25.26 18.74
C GLU A 192 -6.88 25.48 17.52
N ALA A 193 -5.96 24.55 17.27
CA ALA A 193 -5.04 24.58 16.13
C ALA A 193 -5.67 24.11 14.80
N GLY A 194 -6.92 23.67 14.79
CA GLY A 194 -7.66 23.29 13.59
C GLY A 194 -7.34 21.89 13.04
N PHE A 195 -6.66 21.03 13.81
CA PHE A 195 -6.42 19.63 13.43
C PHE A 195 -7.61 18.73 13.73
N ILE A 196 -8.41 19.06 14.75
CA ILE A 196 -9.66 18.37 15.09
C ILE A 196 -10.81 19.35 14.94
N VAL A 197 -11.85 18.96 14.21
CA VAL A 197 -13.10 19.74 14.16
C VAL A 197 -13.76 19.67 15.54
N ALA A 198 -14.14 20.79 16.13
CA ALA A 198 -14.66 20.85 17.51
C ALA A 198 -15.79 19.84 17.80
N LYS A 199 -16.68 19.61 16.83
CA LYS A 199 -17.77 18.62 16.93
C LYS A 199 -17.25 17.19 17.11
N ASN A 200 -16.07 16.84 16.58
CA ASN A 200 -15.51 15.51 16.71
C ASN A 200 -15.02 15.20 18.13
N LEU A 201 -14.93 16.18 19.03
CA LEU A 201 -14.63 15.89 20.44
C LEU A 201 -15.73 15.04 21.09
N SER A 202 -16.99 15.15 20.65
CA SER A 202 -18.07 14.33 21.21
C SER A 202 -18.01 12.86 20.82
N LEU A 203 -17.13 12.47 19.89
CA LEU A 203 -16.82 11.06 19.59
C LEU A 203 -16.13 10.37 20.78
N LEU A 204 -15.52 11.15 21.67
CA LEU A 204 -14.90 10.71 22.91
C LEU A 204 -15.70 11.22 24.11
N LYS A 205 -16.21 10.32 24.94
CA LYS A 205 -16.86 10.70 26.20
C LYS A 205 -15.91 10.49 27.36
N VAL A 206 -15.45 11.58 27.95
CA VAL A 206 -14.64 11.52 29.18
C VAL A 206 -15.55 11.54 30.40
N ILE A 207 -15.25 10.67 31.37
CA ILE A 207 -15.85 10.66 32.70
C ILE A 207 -14.74 10.91 33.72
N ASP A 208 -14.77 12.07 34.34
CA ASP A 208 -13.91 12.38 35.49
C ASP A 208 -14.42 11.61 36.70
N ALA A 209 -13.62 10.67 37.16
CA ALA A 209 -13.98 9.79 38.25
C ALA A 209 -13.80 10.50 39.58
N ASP A 210 -14.87 10.58 40.36
CA ASP A 210 -14.82 11.15 41.71
C ASP A 210 -14.02 10.23 42.64
N PRO A 211 -12.85 10.64 43.16
CA PRO A 211 -12.03 9.82 44.04
C PRO A 211 -12.74 9.42 45.34
N SER A 212 -13.83 10.11 45.72
CA SER A 212 -14.58 9.83 46.95
C SER A 212 -15.57 8.67 46.84
N ASP A 213 -15.91 8.22 45.63
CA ASP A 213 -16.81 7.08 45.39
C ASP A 213 -16.26 6.08 44.33
N PRO A 214 -15.22 5.29 44.67
CA PRO A 214 -14.58 4.35 43.74
C PRO A 214 -15.47 3.25 43.19
N ASP A 215 -16.51 2.87 43.94
CA ASP A 215 -17.41 1.78 43.53
C ASP A 215 -18.38 2.24 42.43
N SER A 216 -18.60 3.54 42.27
CA SER A 216 -19.51 4.12 41.27
C SER A 216 -18.95 4.17 39.85
N TRP A 217 -17.62 4.10 39.66
CA TRP A 217 -17.00 4.43 38.36
C TRP A 217 -17.39 3.47 37.24
N GLY A 218 -17.52 2.18 37.55
CA GLY A 218 -18.02 1.19 36.61
C GLY A 218 -19.43 1.52 36.12
N LYS A 219 -20.33 1.87 37.04
CA LYS A 219 -21.69 2.30 36.71
C LYS A 219 -21.68 3.59 35.87
N ALA A 220 -20.87 4.58 36.26
CA ALA A 220 -20.75 5.83 35.51
C ALA A 220 -20.29 5.61 34.06
N ALA A 221 -19.36 4.66 33.84
CA ALA A 221 -18.96 4.27 32.48
C ALA A 221 -20.11 3.63 31.69
N LEU A 222 -20.89 2.75 32.30
CA LEU A 222 -22.05 2.14 31.63
C LEU A 222 -23.16 3.14 31.33
N ASP A 223 -23.43 4.06 32.25
CA ASP A 223 -24.37 5.15 32.03
C ASP A 223 -23.91 6.03 30.86
N ALA A 224 -22.62 6.33 30.77
CA ALA A 224 -22.04 7.07 29.65
C ALA A 224 -22.19 6.32 28.31
N LEU A 225 -21.93 5.00 28.27
CA LEU A 225 -22.14 4.18 27.08
C LEU A 225 -23.60 4.24 26.61
N ASN A 226 -24.55 4.14 27.54
CA ASN A 226 -25.99 4.11 27.24
C ASN A 226 -26.54 5.47 26.82
N GLN A 227 -26.03 6.56 27.40
CA GLN A 227 -26.48 7.92 27.14
C GLN A 227 -25.81 8.55 25.91
N TRP A 228 -24.65 8.05 25.50
CA TRP A 228 -23.92 8.61 24.37
C TRP A 228 -24.76 8.61 23.10
N ARG A 229 -24.75 9.75 22.40
CA ARG A 229 -25.32 9.94 21.08
C ARG A 229 -24.29 10.67 20.25
N GLN A 230 -24.18 10.29 18.98
CA GLN A 230 -23.31 11.00 18.04
C GLN A 230 -23.95 12.36 17.71
N ASP A 231 -23.22 13.45 17.92
CA ASP A 231 -23.72 14.79 17.58
C ASP A 231 -23.92 14.95 16.08
N GLU A 232 -24.91 15.77 15.70
CA GLU A 232 -25.20 16.05 14.31
C GLU A 232 -24.02 16.77 13.61
N GLY A 233 -23.40 16.05 12.66
CA GLY A 233 -22.21 16.50 11.94
C GLY A 233 -20.88 16.21 12.64
N ALA A 234 -20.85 15.38 13.68
CA ALA A 234 -19.62 14.76 14.17
C ALA A 234 -19.25 13.54 13.31
N GLY A 235 -17.98 13.40 12.97
CA GLY A 235 -17.48 12.41 12.00
C GLY A 235 -17.68 12.83 10.54
N TYR A 236 -17.14 12.03 9.63
CA TYR A 236 -17.17 12.28 8.18
C TYR A 236 -18.32 11.58 7.47
N ASN A 237 -19.09 10.75 8.17
CA ASN A 237 -20.25 10.01 7.65
C ASN A 237 -19.96 9.28 6.33
N PHE A 238 -18.75 8.73 6.17
CA PHE A 238 -18.47 7.91 5.00
C PHE A 238 -19.29 6.63 5.09
N ASP A 239 -20.08 6.36 4.05
CA ASP A 239 -20.76 5.08 3.91
C ASP A 239 -19.78 4.07 3.31
N TRP A 240 -19.27 3.18 4.16
CA TRP A 240 -18.37 2.10 3.75
C TRP A 240 -19.10 0.92 3.09
N ASN A 241 -20.44 0.92 3.08
CA ASN A 241 -21.28 -0.13 2.52
C ASN A 241 -21.90 0.23 1.17
N THR A 242 -21.83 1.48 0.72
CA THR A 242 -22.27 1.82 -0.64
C THR A 242 -21.27 1.28 -1.66
N THR A 243 -21.64 0.18 -2.30
CA THR A 243 -21.18 -0.17 -3.65
C THR A 243 -21.85 0.72 -4.72
N ALA A 244 -22.29 1.93 -4.36
CA ALA A 244 -22.83 2.89 -5.30
C ALA A 244 -21.68 3.45 -6.12
N ASN A 245 -21.66 3.09 -7.41
CA ASN A 245 -20.84 3.65 -8.47
C ASN A 245 -19.52 4.20 -7.97
N VAL A 246 -18.53 3.31 -7.87
CA VAL A 246 -17.12 3.70 -7.85
C VAL A 246 -16.84 4.41 -9.18
N THR A 247 -17.24 5.68 -9.27
CA THR A 247 -16.57 6.65 -10.12
C THR A 247 -15.18 6.68 -9.55
N THR A 248 -14.23 6.26 -10.37
CA THR A 248 -12.82 6.05 -10.07
C THR A 248 -12.23 7.30 -9.42
N VAL A 249 -12.39 7.45 -8.10
CA VAL A 249 -11.60 8.38 -7.31
C VAL A 249 -10.23 7.74 -7.26
N GLN A 250 -9.34 8.24 -8.10
CA GLN A 250 -7.92 7.94 -8.06
C GLN A 250 -7.44 8.15 -6.62
N THR A 251 -7.26 7.07 -5.87
CA THR A 251 -6.53 7.12 -4.61
C THR A 251 -5.11 7.56 -4.94
N LYS A 252 -4.74 8.76 -4.46
CA LYS A 252 -3.35 9.17 -4.30
C LYS A 252 -2.64 8.10 -3.47
N ASP A 253 -1.68 7.43 -4.10
CA ASP A 253 -0.58 6.67 -3.50
C ASP A 253 -0.92 5.48 -2.57
N GLY A 254 -0.80 4.25 -3.09
CA GLY A 254 0.39 3.47 -2.73
C GLY A 254 0.29 2.23 -1.82
N PHE A 255 -0.86 1.59 -1.59
CA PHE A 255 -0.91 0.37 -0.75
C PHE A 255 -0.97 -0.97 -1.53
N GLY A 256 -0.35 -1.02 -2.72
CA GLY A 256 -0.24 -2.26 -3.51
C GLY A 256 0.82 -2.16 -4.60
N HIS A 257 1.47 -3.28 -4.93
CA HIS A 257 2.38 -3.35 -6.06
C HIS A 257 1.60 -3.66 -7.33
N PHE A 258 2.08 -3.18 -8.47
CA PHE A 258 1.32 -3.30 -9.71
C PHE A 258 2.21 -3.48 -10.93
N THR A 259 1.59 -3.98 -11.99
CA THR A 259 2.10 -3.85 -13.35
C THR A 259 1.07 -3.13 -14.20
N THR A 260 1.55 -2.38 -15.18
CA THR A 260 0.71 -1.71 -16.17
C THR A 260 0.98 -2.33 -17.53
N LEU A 261 -0.08 -2.74 -18.20
CA LEU A 261 -0.09 -3.37 -19.52
C LEU A 261 -1.13 -2.69 -20.41
N ARG A 262 -1.15 -3.05 -21.69
CA ARG A 262 -2.13 -2.57 -22.67
C ARG A 262 -3.01 -3.71 -23.14
N TYR A 263 -4.29 -3.42 -23.32
CA TYR A 263 -5.21 -4.27 -24.06
C TYR A 263 -5.86 -3.41 -25.13
N THR A 264 -5.83 -3.87 -26.39
CA THR A 264 -6.48 -3.19 -27.50
C THR A 264 -7.49 -4.16 -28.08
N SER A 265 -8.77 -3.78 -28.12
CA SER A 265 -9.82 -4.59 -28.71
C SER A 265 -9.45 -4.92 -30.15
N PRO A 266 -9.59 -6.18 -30.62
CA PRO A 266 -9.25 -6.55 -32.00
C PRO A 266 -10.01 -5.76 -33.07
N THR A 267 -11.21 -5.27 -32.73
CA THR A 267 -12.01 -4.41 -33.59
C THR A 267 -11.57 -2.95 -33.57
N PHE A 268 -10.69 -2.54 -32.66
CA PHE A 268 -10.20 -1.17 -32.57
C PHE A 268 -8.97 -0.97 -33.47
N ILE A 269 -9.18 -0.29 -34.60
CA ILE A 269 -8.17 -0.06 -35.64
C ILE A 269 -8.08 1.44 -35.91
N ASP A 270 -6.87 1.99 -35.83
CA ASP A 270 -6.57 3.39 -36.15
C ASP A 270 -7.47 4.43 -35.45
N GLY A 271 -7.84 4.16 -34.20
CA GLY A 271 -8.67 5.06 -33.40
C GLY A 271 -10.18 4.88 -33.59
N VAL A 272 -10.60 3.93 -34.44
CA VAL A 272 -12.01 3.68 -34.75
C VAL A 272 -12.36 2.22 -34.44
N VAL A 273 -13.54 2.01 -33.87
CA VAL A 273 -14.11 0.66 -33.71
C VAL A 273 -14.68 0.21 -35.06
N ALA A 274 -14.05 -0.79 -35.68
CA ALA A 274 -14.51 -1.41 -36.91
C ALA A 274 -15.85 -2.14 -36.67
N LYS A 275 -16.65 -2.31 -37.74
CA LYS A 275 -17.92 -3.04 -37.67
C LYS A 275 -17.69 -4.48 -37.19
N GLY A 276 -18.14 -4.80 -35.98
CA GLY A 276 -18.03 -6.12 -35.37
C GLY A 276 -18.47 -6.10 -33.90
N GLY A 277 -18.99 -7.24 -33.41
CA GLY A 277 -19.33 -7.42 -32.00
C GLY A 277 -18.10 -7.57 -31.10
N PRO A 278 -18.27 -7.63 -29.77
CA PRO A 278 -17.16 -7.82 -28.82
C PRO A 278 -16.40 -9.11 -29.12
N THR A 279 -15.07 -9.10 -29.00
CA THR A 279 -14.25 -10.30 -29.25
C THR A 279 -14.12 -11.12 -27.96
N LEU A 280 -14.94 -12.16 -27.84
CA LEU A 280 -15.02 -13.03 -26.67
C LEU A 280 -14.90 -14.52 -27.05
N PRO A 281 -14.23 -15.35 -26.23
CA PRO A 281 -13.45 -14.98 -25.05
C PRO A 281 -12.18 -14.21 -25.43
N ILE A 282 -11.66 -13.40 -24.50
CA ILE A 282 -10.37 -12.71 -24.75
C ILE A 282 -9.24 -13.72 -24.64
N GLU A 283 -8.50 -13.88 -25.73
CA GLU A 283 -7.35 -14.80 -25.79
C GLU A 283 -6.14 -14.24 -25.05
N ARG A 284 -5.39 -15.13 -24.40
CA ARG A 284 -4.17 -14.80 -23.64
C ARG A 284 -3.13 -14.05 -24.47
N THR A 285 -3.03 -14.41 -25.75
CA THR A 285 -2.12 -13.81 -26.74
C THR A 285 -2.51 -12.39 -27.16
N SER A 286 -3.74 -11.95 -26.86
CA SER A 286 -4.21 -10.59 -27.14
C SER A 286 -3.56 -9.53 -26.24
N ILE A 287 -2.90 -9.97 -25.16
CA ILE A 287 -2.23 -9.10 -24.21
C ILE A 287 -0.72 -9.16 -24.42
N PRO A 288 -0.09 -8.06 -24.88
CA PRO A 288 1.36 -8.04 -25.08
C PRO A 288 2.12 -8.35 -23.78
N LEU A 289 3.07 -9.28 -23.88
CA LEU A 289 3.99 -9.64 -22.78
C LEU A 289 3.30 -10.07 -21.48
N LEU A 290 2.10 -10.64 -21.55
CA LEU A 290 1.34 -11.00 -20.35
C LEU A 290 2.13 -11.91 -19.39
N ASP A 291 2.80 -12.94 -19.90
CA ASP A 291 3.55 -13.87 -19.05
C ASP A 291 4.70 -13.16 -18.31
N ARG A 292 5.36 -12.19 -18.96
CA ARG A 292 6.38 -11.35 -18.32
C ARG A 292 5.78 -10.41 -17.27
N HIS A 293 4.59 -9.90 -17.53
CA HIS A 293 3.84 -9.08 -16.56
C HIS A 293 3.50 -9.88 -15.30
N ILE A 294 3.01 -11.12 -15.46
CA ILE A 294 2.71 -12.04 -14.35
C ILE A 294 3.99 -12.45 -13.62
N GLU A 295 5.05 -12.79 -14.36
CA GLU A 295 6.36 -13.11 -13.77
C GLU A 295 6.89 -11.95 -12.90
N ARG A 296 6.78 -10.72 -13.39
CA ARG A 296 7.16 -9.52 -12.65
C ARG A 296 6.34 -9.36 -11.37
N LEU A 297 5.01 -9.52 -11.44
CA LEU A 297 4.15 -9.47 -10.25
C LEU A 297 4.55 -10.54 -9.24
N ARG A 298 4.76 -11.78 -9.68
CA ARG A 298 5.15 -12.91 -8.81
C ARG A 298 6.50 -12.67 -8.12
N LYS A 299 7.51 -12.23 -8.87
CA LYS A 299 8.83 -11.86 -8.31
C LYS A 299 8.70 -10.69 -7.32
N THR A 300 7.87 -9.70 -7.65
CA THR A 300 7.63 -8.54 -6.80
C THR A 300 6.94 -8.94 -5.49
N HIS A 301 5.89 -9.74 -5.58
CA HIS A 301 5.17 -10.29 -4.44
C HIS A 301 6.10 -11.06 -3.51
N LYS A 302 6.92 -11.97 -4.05
CA LYS A 302 7.87 -12.75 -3.25
C LYS A 302 8.81 -11.86 -2.43
N ALA A 303 9.48 -10.91 -3.09
CA ALA A 303 10.46 -10.07 -2.41
C ALA A 303 9.82 -9.08 -1.43
N LEU A 304 8.60 -8.58 -1.70
CA LEU A 304 7.85 -7.77 -0.74
C LEU A 304 7.38 -8.60 0.46
N ASN A 305 6.92 -9.83 0.24
CA ASN A 305 6.50 -10.73 1.31
C ASN A 305 7.67 -11.14 2.22
N GLU A 306 8.87 -11.36 1.65
CA GLU A 306 10.12 -11.59 2.40
C GLU A 306 10.52 -10.36 3.22
N ARG A 307 10.49 -9.16 2.61
CA ARG A 307 10.84 -7.90 3.29
C ARG A 307 9.87 -7.55 4.42
N ASP A 308 8.58 -7.74 4.18
CA ASP A 308 7.50 -7.26 5.06
C ASP A 308 6.95 -8.38 5.96
N GLY A 309 7.74 -9.43 6.21
CA GLY A 309 7.46 -10.45 7.23
C GLY A 309 6.17 -11.25 7.01
N GLY A 310 5.78 -11.51 5.76
CA GLY A 310 4.61 -12.34 5.43
C GLY A 310 3.28 -11.59 5.28
N THR A 311 3.27 -10.25 5.42
CA THR A 311 2.05 -9.41 5.34
C THR A 311 1.33 -9.44 3.99
N TRP A 312 2.01 -9.87 2.92
CA TRP A 312 1.43 -9.91 1.58
C TRP A 312 0.60 -11.17 1.32
N GLY A 313 0.73 -12.20 2.17
CA GLY A 313 0.03 -13.47 2.00
C GLY A 313 0.64 -14.37 0.93
N ALA A 314 -0.02 -15.49 0.64
CA ALA A 314 0.41 -16.41 -0.40
C ALA A 314 0.20 -15.83 -1.80
N TRP A 315 1.08 -16.15 -2.76
CA TRP A 315 0.86 -15.79 -4.16
C TRP A 315 -0.51 -16.33 -4.63
N VAL A 316 -1.31 -15.48 -5.28
CA VAL A 316 -2.69 -15.84 -5.71
C VAL A 316 -2.73 -16.92 -6.79
N GLY A 317 -1.62 -17.16 -7.50
CA GLY A 317 -1.55 -18.08 -8.63
C GLY A 317 -1.63 -17.35 -9.97
N ASP A 318 -0.83 -17.81 -10.95
CA ASP A 318 -0.72 -17.17 -12.26
C ASP A 318 -2.05 -17.28 -13.05
N ASP A 319 -2.75 -18.41 -12.91
CA ASP A 319 -4.07 -18.64 -13.52
C ASP A 319 -5.14 -17.74 -12.91
N VAL A 320 -5.10 -17.52 -11.59
CA VAL A 320 -6.05 -16.61 -10.91
C VAL A 320 -5.85 -15.17 -11.39
N VAL A 321 -4.59 -14.74 -11.59
CA VAL A 321 -4.31 -13.41 -12.18
C VAL A 321 -4.89 -13.31 -13.58
N TRP A 322 -4.69 -14.34 -14.41
CA TRP A 322 -5.22 -14.38 -15.77
C TRP A 322 -6.74 -14.39 -15.82
N ASP A 323 -7.39 -15.27 -15.06
CA ASP A 323 -8.84 -15.39 -15.06
C ASP A 323 -9.51 -14.10 -14.59
N THR A 324 -8.98 -13.47 -13.54
CA THR A 324 -9.50 -12.19 -13.04
C THR A 324 -9.32 -11.07 -14.06
N LEU A 325 -8.14 -11.00 -14.70
CA LEU A 325 -7.84 -10.04 -15.76
C LEU A 325 -8.77 -10.24 -16.96
N ARG A 326 -8.89 -11.48 -17.46
CA ARG A 326 -9.76 -11.84 -18.57
C ARG A 326 -11.20 -11.46 -18.27
N SER A 327 -11.75 -11.88 -17.12
CA SER A 327 -13.13 -11.55 -16.75
C SER A 327 -13.38 -10.04 -16.72
N ARG A 328 -12.45 -9.25 -16.18
CA ARG A 328 -12.58 -7.79 -16.16
C ARG A 328 -12.49 -7.17 -17.56
N LEU A 329 -11.58 -7.64 -18.40
CA LEU A 329 -11.46 -7.14 -19.77
C LEU A 329 -12.67 -7.52 -20.62
N GLU A 330 -13.22 -8.72 -20.46
CA GLU A 330 -14.43 -9.15 -21.17
C GLU A 330 -15.65 -8.33 -20.76
N GLU A 331 -15.75 -7.94 -19.49
CA GLU A 331 -16.78 -7.01 -19.02
C GLU A 331 -16.66 -5.65 -19.71
N VAL A 332 -15.44 -5.10 -19.79
CA VAL A 332 -15.17 -3.83 -20.49
C VAL A 332 -15.46 -3.96 -21.98
N GLU A 333 -14.99 -5.03 -22.62
CA GLU A 333 -15.16 -5.31 -24.06
C GLU A 333 -16.65 -5.40 -24.45
N ARG A 334 -17.50 -5.98 -23.59
CA ARG A 334 -18.97 -6.01 -23.81
C ARG A 334 -19.59 -4.61 -23.77
N GLY A 335 -19.06 -3.72 -22.94
CA GLY A 335 -19.57 -2.36 -22.78
C GLY A 335 -19.06 -1.41 -23.87
N SER A 336 -17.75 -1.43 -24.13
CA SER A 336 -17.10 -0.60 -25.13
C SER A 336 -15.84 -1.29 -25.65
N GLN A 337 -15.70 -1.39 -26.97
CA GLN A 337 -14.45 -1.76 -27.61
C GLN A 337 -13.54 -0.52 -27.70
N GLY A 338 -12.23 -0.70 -27.60
CA GLY A 338 -11.31 0.42 -27.53
C GLY A 338 -9.87 0.02 -27.26
N ASP A 339 -9.08 1.02 -26.90
CA ASP A 339 -7.70 0.83 -26.45
C ASP A 339 -7.58 1.19 -24.98
N TRP A 340 -7.01 0.29 -24.20
CA TRP A 340 -7.14 0.27 -22.76
C TRP A 340 -5.77 0.19 -22.08
N ARG A 341 -5.57 1.08 -21.12
CA ARG A 341 -4.53 0.96 -20.11
C ARG A 341 -5.09 0.09 -19.00
N VAL A 342 -4.38 -0.99 -18.70
CA VAL A 342 -4.79 -1.93 -17.66
C VAL A 342 -3.73 -1.96 -16.58
N ARG A 343 -4.15 -1.78 -15.33
CA ARG A 343 -3.30 -1.92 -14.16
C ARG A 343 -3.75 -3.12 -13.36
N VAL A 344 -2.86 -4.10 -13.25
CA VAL A 344 -3.04 -5.27 -12.39
C VAL A 344 -2.37 -4.95 -11.07
N ILE A 345 -3.16 -4.85 -10.01
CA ILE A 345 -2.74 -4.39 -8.68
C ILE A 345 -2.90 -5.53 -7.69
N LEU A 346 -1.83 -5.86 -6.98
CA LEU A 346 -1.83 -6.75 -5.84
C LEU A 346 -1.60 -5.94 -4.58
N SER A 347 -2.54 -6.02 -3.64
CA SER A 347 -2.47 -5.39 -2.33
C SER A 347 -2.10 -6.45 -1.26
N PRO A 348 -1.68 -6.03 -0.05
CA PRO A 348 -1.48 -6.94 1.07
C PRO A 348 -2.68 -7.87 1.30
N VAL A 349 -2.43 -9.03 1.93
CA VAL A 349 -3.41 -10.12 2.07
C VAL A 349 -3.89 -10.65 0.71
N SER A 350 -3.01 -10.64 -0.30
CA SER A 350 -3.23 -11.22 -1.64
C SER A 350 -4.48 -10.70 -2.38
N LYS A 351 -4.92 -9.48 -2.08
CA LYS A 351 -6.08 -8.89 -2.76
C LYS A 351 -5.69 -8.42 -4.16
N LEU A 352 -6.18 -9.13 -5.17
CA LEU A 352 -6.04 -8.80 -6.58
C LEU A 352 -7.14 -7.83 -7.04
N SER A 353 -6.75 -6.79 -7.77
CA SER A 353 -7.69 -5.86 -8.41
C SER A 353 -7.18 -5.44 -9.80
N ILE A 354 -8.12 -5.18 -10.71
CA ILE A 354 -7.84 -4.83 -12.10
C ILE A 354 -8.51 -3.48 -12.40
N ASP A 355 -7.68 -2.46 -12.62
CA ASP A 355 -8.12 -1.13 -13.04
C ASP A 355 -7.94 -1.00 -14.55
N VAL A 356 -9.00 -0.61 -15.25
CA VAL A 356 -9.04 -0.49 -16.72
C VAL A 356 -9.47 0.93 -17.05
N GLN A 357 -8.65 1.64 -17.80
CA GLN A 357 -8.87 3.03 -18.18
C GLN A 357 -8.69 3.21 -19.69
N PRO A 358 -9.53 4.02 -20.35
CA PRO A 358 -9.32 4.36 -21.75
C PRO A 358 -7.92 4.94 -22.00
N PHE A 359 -7.28 4.53 -23.08
CA PHE A 359 -5.92 4.93 -23.44
C PHE A 359 -5.86 5.60 -24.81
N HIS A 360 -6.20 6.88 -24.85
CA HIS A 360 -6.34 7.65 -26.10
C HIS A 360 -5.04 8.26 -26.66
N SER A 361 -3.84 7.82 -26.22
CA SER A 361 -2.60 8.64 -26.39
C SER A 361 -1.33 7.88 -26.82
N ALA A 362 -1.44 6.75 -27.52
CA ALA A 362 -0.27 6.12 -28.14
C ALA A 362 -0.57 5.32 -29.41
N PRO A 363 0.39 5.27 -30.36
CA PRO A 363 0.35 4.31 -31.48
C PRO A 363 0.19 2.87 -30.97
N PRO A 364 -0.23 1.90 -31.81
CA PRO A 364 -0.32 0.49 -31.44
C PRO A 364 0.94 -0.04 -30.76
N PHE A 365 0.82 -1.05 -29.91
CA PHE A 365 1.96 -1.65 -29.22
C PHE A 365 2.96 -2.22 -30.24
N GLN A 366 4.23 -1.78 -30.17
CA GLN A 366 5.28 -2.26 -31.06
C GLN A 366 6.34 -3.04 -30.28
N TYR A 367 6.68 -4.24 -30.77
CA TYR A 367 7.73 -5.08 -30.17
C TYR A 367 9.14 -4.66 -30.58
N LEU A 368 9.29 -4.05 -31.75
CA LEU A 368 10.57 -3.59 -32.30
C LEU A 368 10.38 -2.23 -32.96
N PRO A 369 11.39 -1.35 -32.92
CA PRO A 369 11.34 -0.08 -33.64
C PRO A 369 11.25 -0.38 -35.13
N SER A 370 10.15 0.02 -35.78
CA SER A 370 9.93 -0.29 -37.19
C SER A 370 11.07 0.26 -38.06
N ALA A 371 11.41 -0.45 -39.15
CA ALA A 371 12.36 0.05 -40.14
C ALA A 371 11.81 1.24 -40.98
N LYS A 372 10.55 1.64 -40.76
CA LYS A 372 9.80 2.60 -41.60
C LYS A 372 9.64 4.00 -40.97
N PHE A 373 10.53 4.40 -40.05
CA PHE A 373 10.56 5.77 -39.51
C PHE A 373 11.42 6.68 -40.38
N THR A 374 11.00 6.92 -41.63
CA THR A 374 11.68 7.88 -42.52
C THR A 374 11.22 9.31 -42.21
N SER A 375 12.20 10.14 -41.85
CA SER A 375 12.13 11.59 -41.64
C SER A 375 11.43 12.31 -42.80
N THR A 376 10.39 13.09 -42.51
CA THR A 376 10.05 14.28 -43.31
C THR A 376 9.90 15.47 -42.37
N THR A 377 10.95 16.28 -42.32
CA THR A 377 10.94 17.62 -41.73
C THR A 377 10.24 18.54 -42.73
N THR A 378 8.98 18.88 -42.52
CA THR A 378 8.29 19.93 -43.30
C THR A 378 8.23 21.23 -42.49
N THR A 379 8.99 22.22 -42.96
CA THR A 379 8.87 23.63 -42.61
C THR A 379 7.45 24.15 -42.86
N PRO A 380 6.90 25.04 -42.01
CA PRO A 380 5.53 25.52 -42.16
C PRO A 380 5.43 26.53 -43.31
N SER A 381 4.72 26.14 -44.38
CA SER A 381 4.32 27.04 -45.46
C SER A 381 2.92 27.60 -45.17
N SER A 382 2.80 28.93 -45.23
CA SER A 382 1.58 29.71 -45.12
C SER A 382 0.67 29.54 -46.35
N ASN A 383 -0.53 28.98 -46.16
CA ASN A 383 -1.79 29.39 -46.82
C ASN A 383 -2.96 28.45 -46.45
N PRO A 384 -4.14 28.98 -46.07
CA PRO A 384 -5.34 28.17 -45.88
C PRO A 384 -6.22 28.21 -47.12
N GLY A 385 -6.37 27.09 -47.84
CA GLY A 385 -7.27 27.00 -48.98
C GLY A 385 -7.42 25.59 -49.56
N SER A 386 -8.60 25.00 -49.34
CA SER A 386 -9.29 23.95 -50.11
C SER A 386 -8.54 22.66 -50.49
N ALA A 387 -9.05 21.52 -49.99
CA ALA A 387 -9.77 20.49 -50.76
C ALA A 387 -9.65 19.12 -50.07
N LEU A 388 -10.78 18.43 -49.97
CA LEU A 388 -10.84 16.99 -49.71
C LEU A 388 -9.99 16.27 -50.77
N ASP A 389 -9.03 15.46 -50.35
CA ASP A 389 -8.56 14.37 -51.18
C ASP A 389 -8.23 13.13 -50.34
N SER A 390 -8.80 12.02 -50.79
CA SER A 390 -8.74 10.70 -50.17
C SER A 390 -7.50 9.96 -50.66
N THR A 391 -6.46 9.85 -49.83
CA THR A 391 -5.41 8.82 -50.00
C THR A 391 -4.93 8.28 -48.65
N ASN A 392 -4.82 6.96 -48.59
CA ASN A 392 -4.23 6.14 -47.53
C ASN A 392 -2.77 6.52 -47.27
N SER A 393 -2.52 7.61 -46.54
CA SER A 393 -1.20 7.90 -45.97
C SER A 393 -1.19 7.48 -44.50
N PRO A 394 -0.30 6.56 -44.06
CA PRO A 394 -0.16 6.26 -42.65
C PRO A 394 0.24 7.55 -41.93
N ILE A 395 -0.51 7.89 -40.88
CA ILE A 395 -0.20 9.03 -40.00
C ILE A 395 1.30 8.95 -39.67
N PRO A 396 2.11 9.99 -39.97
CA PRO A 396 3.52 9.99 -39.62
C PRO A 396 3.61 9.73 -38.12
N LEU A 397 4.29 8.64 -37.72
CA LEU A 397 4.50 8.33 -36.32
C LEU A 397 5.32 9.48 -35.71
N LYS A 398 4.62 10.43 -35.09
CA LYS A 398 5.22 11.61 -34.48
C LYS A 398 6.21 11.15 -33.41
N ARG A 399 7.49 11.52 -33.56
CA ARG A 399 8.52 11.23 -32.56
C ARG A 399 8.09 11.84 -31.24
N ARG A 400 8.28 11.09 -30.15
CA ARG A 400 7.85 11.56 -28.84
C ARG A 400 8.94 12.44 -28.25
N PRO A 401 8.63 13.68 -27.86
CA PRO A 401 9.64 14.55 -27.28
C PRO A 401 10.14 13.97 -25.95
N ILE A 402 11.46 13.98 -25.76
CA ILE A 402 12.14 13.69 -24.50
C ILE A 402 12.96 14.91 -24.11
N ILE A 403 13.01 15.22 -22.81
CA ILE A 403 13.83 16.30 -22.26
C ILE A 403 14.73 15.75 -21.16
N ILE A 404 15.94 16.29 -21.07
CA ILE A 404 16.86 16.01 -19.96
C ILE A 404 16.40 16.80 -18.72
N ASP A 405 16.32 16.16 -17.54
CA ASP A 405 15.81 16.81 -16.32
C ASP A 405 16.49 18.16 -16.07
N PRO A 406 15.73 19.28 -16.14
CA PRO A 406 16.31 20.63 -16.12
C PRO A 406 16.89 21.05 -14.76
N LYS A 407 16.80 20.22 -13.71
CA LYS A 407 17.37 20.50 -12.37
C LYS A 407 18.44 19.53 -11.91
N ALA A 408 18.97 18.70 -12.80
CA ALA A 408 19.99 17.76 -12.39
C ALA A 408 21.26 18.44 -11.83
N ILE A 409 21.96 17.68 -10.99
CA ILE A 409 23.14 18.14 -10.26
C ILE A 409 24.30 18.34 -11.23
N PRO A 410 25.09 19.42 -11.15
CA PRO A 410 26.28 19.60 -11.99
C PRO A 410 27.36 18.51 -11.74
N PRO A 411 28.17 18.12 -12.75
CA PRO A 411 29.22 17.11 -12.62
C PRO A 411 30.24 17.39 -11.50
N SER A 412 30.53 18.68 -11.24
CA SER A 412 31.52 19.12 -10.24
C SER A 412 31.11 18.89 -8.78
N THR A 413 29.84 18.53 -8.53
CA THR A 413 29.29 18.29 -7.20
C THR A 413 29.12 16.80 -6.85
N GLU A 414 29.57 15.88 -7.71
CA GLU A 414 29.46 14.45 -7.45
C GLU A 414 30.63 13.89 -6.63
N SER A 415 30.33 13.40 -5.42
CA SER A 415 31.28 12.66 -4.60
C SER A 415 31.57 11.28 -5.22
N LYS A 416 32.72 10.68 -4.89
CA LYS A 416 33.03 9.30 -5.27
C LYS A 416 31.95 8.31 -4.78
N MET A 417 31.37 8.57 -3.61
CA MET A 417 30.24 7.80 -3.10
C MET A 417 29.01 7.91 -4.01
N LEU A 418 28.66 9.10 -4.51
CA LEU A 418 27.56 9.32 -5.47
C LEU A 418 27.80 8.64 -6.83
N ARG A 419 29.06 8.54 -7.25
CA ARG A 419 29.47 7.83 -8.49
C ARG A 419 29.39 6.30 -8.35
N ASP A 420 29.81 5.77 -7.20
CA ASP A 420 29.84 4.32 -6.94
C ASP A 420 28.46 3.79 -6.52
N THR A 421 27.60 4.62 -5.92
CA THR A 421 26.18 4.33 -5.70
C THR A 421 25.36 4.72 -6.93
N ARG A 422 25.48 3.98 -8.05
CA ARG A 422 24.68 4.23 -9.27
C ARG A 422 23.21 4.39 -8.86
N LEU A 423 22.68 5.60 -9.01
CA LEU A 423 21.44 6.03 -8.39
C LEU A 423 20.24 5.33 -9.02
N TYR A 424 19.89 4.23 -8.39
CA TYR A 424 18.55 3.77 -8.10
C TYR A 424 17.43 4.54 -8.80
N LYS A 425 16.65 3.83 -9.63
CA LYS A 425 15.29 4.29 -9.91
C LYS A 425 14.57 4.51 -8.58
N THR A 426 14.39 5.78 -8.23
CA THR A 426 14.04 6.16 -6.87
C THR A 426 12.64 5.66 -6.53
N LEU A 427 12.43 5.14 -5.32
CA LEU A 427 11.06 4.86 -4.84
C LEU A 427 10.29 6.15 -4.60
N ASN A 428 10.98 7.28 -4.48
CA ASN A 428 10.35 8.57 -4.28
C ASN A 428 9.72 9.06 -5.59
N ARG A 429 8.46 8.68 -5.81
CA ARG A 429 7.67 9.08 -6.98
C ARG A 429 7.67 10.60 -7.19
N LYS A 430 7.81 11.40 -6.12
CA LYS A 430 7.87 12.86 -6.21
C LYS A 430 9.03 13.35 -7.07
N VAL A 431 10.16 12.64 -7.13
CA VAL A 431 11.28 13.02 -8.00
C VAL A 431 10.84 13.01 -9.46
N TYR A 432 10.19 11.93 -9.89
CA TYR A 432 9.66 11.82 -11.26
C TYR A 432 8.55 12.82 -11.53
N THR A 433 7.58 12.95 -10.62
CA THR A 433 6.49 13.92 -10.77
C THR A 433 7.03 15.34 -10.91
N ASN A 434 7.99 15.71 -10.06
CA ASN A 434 8.61 17.04 -10.12
C ASN A 434 9.43 17.22 -11.41
N ALA A 435 10.13 16.18 -11.89
CA ALA A 435 10.88 16.24 -13.16
C ALA A 435 9.93 16.42 -14.35
N THR A 436 8.85 15.64 -14.42
CA THR A 436 7.80 15.79 -15.44
C THR A 436 7.20 17.20 -15.39
N SER A 437 6.74 17.69 -14.23
CA SER A 437 6.15 19.03 -14.13
C SER A 437 7.11 20.14 -14.59
N ARG A 438 8.41 20.00 -14.31
CA ARG A 438 9.42 20.95 -14.82
C ARG A 438 9.58 20.87 -16.34
N GLY A 439 9.68 19.66 -16.89
CA GLY A 439 9.81 19.45 -18.33
C GLY A 439 8.59 19.98 -19.10
N GLU A 440 7.39 19.75 -18.58
CA GLU A 440 6.14 20.30 -19.15
C GLU A 440 6.13 21.83 -19.09
N ALA A 441 6.51 22.42 -17.95
CA ALA A 441 6.58 23.88 -17.79
C ALA A 441 7.61 24.53 -18.73
N LEU A 442 8.73 23.85 -18.99
CA LEU A 442 9.80 24.37 -19.87
C LEU A 442 9.44 24.25 -21.36
N SER A 443 8.82 23.13 -21.75
CA SER A 443 8.53 22.83 -23.17
C SER A 443 7.18 23.32 -23.65
N GLY A 444 6.23 23.54 -22.74
CA GLY A 444 4.81 23.72 -23.08
C GLY A 444 4.13 22.45 -23.58
N ILE A 445 4.80 21.28 -23.50
CA ILE A 445 4.28 20.00 -24.00
C ILE A 445 3.83 19.14 -22.83
N THR A 446 2.53 18.89 -22.73
CA THR A 446 1.96 17.96 -21.74
C THR A 446 2.28 16.49 -22.07
N GLY A 447 2.58 15.68 -21.06
CA GLY A 447 2.85 14.25 -21.23
C GLY A 447 4.20 13.95 -21.89
N ILE A 448 5.14 14.90 -21.80
CA ILE A 448 6.53 14.76 -22.22
C ILE A 448 7.27 13.75 -21.34
N GLU A 449 8.23 13.06 -21.93
CA GLU A 449 9.08 12.13 -21.21
C GLU A 449 10.33 12.86 -20.74
N VAL A 450 10.64 12.77 -19.43
CA VAL A 450 11.82 13.46 -18.87
C VAL A 450 12.86 12.42 -18.46
N VAL A 451 14.08 12.56 -18.94
CA VAL A 451 15.24 11.73 -18.61
C VAL A 451 15.88 12.27 -17.34
N VAL A 452 15.79 11.50 -16.26
CA VAL A 452 16.48 11.79 -15.01
C VAL A 452 17.93 11.33 -15.13
N HIS A 453 18.84 12.13 -14.60
CA HIS A 453 20.26 11.87 -14.66
C HIS A 453 20.95 12.38 -13.40
N THR A 454 22.13 11.86 -13.13
CA THR A 454 23.10 12.49 -12.23
C THR A 454 23.93 13.49 -13.05
N GLY A 455 24.87 14.23 -12.47
CA GLY A 455 25.68 15.19 -13.23
C GLY A 455 26.46 14.62 -14.40
N GLU A 456 26.73 13.31 -14.42
CA GLU A 456 27.39 12.64 -15.54
C GLU A 456 26.55 11.53 -16.18
N TRP A 457 25.76 10.79 -15.40
CA TRP A 457 25.17 9.51 -15.81
C TRP A 457 23.67 9.58 -16.08
N ILE A 458 23.22 8.91 -17.14
CA ILE A 458 21.79 8.72 -17.40
C ILE A 458 21.24 7.68 -16.42
N LEU A 459 20.13 8.00 -15.76
CA LEU A 459 19.41 7.03 -14.92
C LEU A 459 18.32 6.34 -15.76
N GLU A 460 17.24 7.06 -16.09
CA GLU A 460 16.12 6.58 -16.93
C GLU A 460 15.11 7.71 -17.23
N GLY A 461 14.09 7.42 -18.03
CA GLY A 461 12.93 8.29 -18.20
C GLY A 461 11.90 8.16 -17.05
N THR A 462 11.18 9.24 -16.78
CA THR A 462 10.07 9.32 -15.80
C THR A 462 8.97 8.26 -15.94
N THR A 463 8.70 7.81 -17.16
CA THR A 463 7.68 6.78 -17.45
C THR A 463 8.23 5.63 -18.28
N SER A 464 9.44 5.76 -18.83
CA SER A 464 9.96 4.87 -19.86
C SER A 464 11.45 4.65 -19.74
N ASN A 465 11.91 3.46 -20.12
CA ASN A 465 13.33 3.25 -20.36
C ASN A 465 13.72 3.90 -21.68
N ILE A 466 15.00 4.23 -21.83
CA ILE A 466 15.54 4.81 -23.06
C ILE A 466 16.74 4.02 -23.57
N ALA A 467 16.93 4.03 -24.88
CA ALA A 467 18.13 3.52 -25.54
C ALA A 467 18.51 4.41 -26.73
N ILE A 468 19.80 4.46 -27.02
CA ILE A 468 20.37 5.13 -28.20
C ILE A 468 20.86 4.09 -29.19
N GLU A 469 20.69 4.35 -30.48
CA GLU A 469 21.23 3.51 -31.56
C GLU A 469 22.75 3.56 -31.52
N GLU A 470 23.44 2.42 -31.54
CA GLU A 470 24.91 2.36 -31.56
C GLU A 470 25.48 2.78 -32.92
N SER A 471 26.58 3.54 -32.93
CA SER A 471 27.32 3.79 -34.18
C SER A 471 28.27 2.63 -34.49
N ASP A 472 28.66 2.49 -35.75
CA ASP A 472 29.66 1.50 -36.17
C ASP A 472 31.04 1.77 -35.53
N SER A 473 31.37 3.04 -35.21
CA SER A 473 32.61 3.43 -34.52
C SER A 473 32.63 3.17 -33.01
N ASP A 474 31.48 3.24 -32.33
CA ASP A 474 31.35 2.91 -30.90
C ASP A 474 31.62 1.41 -30.64
N ASN A 475 31.41 0.57 -31.67
CA ASN A 475 31.69 -0.87 -31.65
C ASN A 475 33.19 -1.20 -31.76
N GLU A 476 34.03 -0.30 -32.28
CA GLU A 476 35.49 -0.52 -32.40
C GLU A 476 36.23 -0.08 -31.14
N ASN A 477 35.95 1.10 -30.60
CA ASN A 477 36.65 1.62 -29.40
C ASN A 477 36.40 0.78 -28.13
N ARG A 478 35.28 0.06 -28.02
CA ARG A 478 35.02 -0.84 -26.88
C ARG A 478 35.64 -2.24 -27.02
N ARG A 479 36.19 -2.60 -28.19
CA ARG A 479 36.98 -3.84 -28.34
C ARG A 479 38.30 -3.78 -27.58
N GLU A 480 38.89 -2.60 -27.44
CA GLU A 480 40.16 -2.42 -26.74
C GLU A 480 40.03 -2.47 -25.20
N GLY A 481 38.82 -2.28 -24.65
CA GLY A 481 38.57 -2.26 -23.20
C GLY A 481 38.16 -3.60 -22.57
N SER A 482 37.93 -4.66 -23.35
CA SER A 482 37.40 -5.95 -22.84
C SER A 482 38.25 -7.17 -23.25
N ALA A 483 39.57 -7.00 -23.32
CA ALA A 483 40.50 -8.07 -23.68
C ALA A 483 41.04 -8.82 -22.45
N GLU A 484 40.17 -9.44 -21.64
CA GLU A 484 40.56 -10.54 -20.74
C GLU A 484 39.39 -11.52 -20.60
N GLY A 485 39.46 -12.64 -21.35
CA GLY A 485 38.47 -13.73 -21.25
C GLY A 485 38.45 -14.62 -22.49
N LYS A 486 39.27 -15.69 -22.48
CA LYS A 486 39.37 -16.71 -23.52
C LYS A 486 38.07 -17.51 -23.71
N GLY A 487 37.70 -17.75 -24.98
CA GLY A 487 37.34 -19.08 -25.47
C GLY A 487 35.85 -19.48 -25.62
N GLN A 488 35.51 -19.78 -26.89
CA GLN A 488 34.53 -20.76 -27.40
C GLN A 488 33.04 -20.38 -27.54
N GLY A 489 32.54 -20.54 -28.79
CA GLY A 489 31.12 -20.63 -29.14
C GLY A 489 30.69 -19.70 -30.27
N GLU A 490 31.05 -20.00 -31.52
CA GLU A 490 30.48 -19.37 -32.72
C GLU A 490 29.01 -19.82 -32.91
N GLY A 491 28.11 -19.18 -32.17
CA GLY A 491 26.74 -18.96 -32.60
C GLY A 491 26.63 -17.51 -33.05
N MET A 492 26.04 -17.27 -34.21
CA MET A 492 25.79 -15.93 -34.78
C MET A 492 24.96 -15.09 -33.80
N ARG A 493 25.63 -14.48 -32.81
CA ARG A 493 25.03 -13.53 -31.87
C ARG A 493 24.62 -12.32 -32.70
N VAL A 494 23.31 -12.17 -32.90
CA VAL A 494 22.72 -10.91 -33.35
C VAL A 494 23.28 -9.82 -32.43
N ARG A 495 24.15 -8.96 -32.97
CA ARG A 495 24.72 -7.85 -32.19
C ARG A 495 23.58 -6.90 -31.87
N ALA A 496 23.46 -6.53 -30.59
CA ALA A 496 22.53 -5.49 -30.18
C ALA A 496 22.82 -4.22 -30.98
N ARG A 497 21.76 -3.59 -31.50
CA ARG A 497 21.87 -2.31 -32.23
C ARG A 497 21.70 -1.10 -31.32
N TRP A 498 21.27 -1.34 -30.08
CA TRP A 498 20.84 -0.30 -29.16
C TRP A 498 21.54 -0.50 -27.83
N ILE A 499 21.93 0.61 -27.22
CA ILE A 499 22.49 0.62 -25.87
C ILE A 499 21.56 1.38 -24.93
N THR A 500 21.30 0.79 -23.76
CA THR A 500 20.49 1.37 -22.68
C THR A 500 21.35 1.53 -21.42
N PRO A 501 21.06 2.51 -20.54
CA PRO A 501 21.83 2.69 -19.31
C PRO A 501 21.79 1.44 -18.43
N ARG A 502 22.92 1.05 -17.85
CA ARG A 502 23.03 -0.12 -16.95
C ARG A 502 22.25 0.07 -15.65
N LEU A 503 21.48 -0.94 -15.24
CA LEU A 503 20.79 -0.96 -13.94
C LEU A 503 21.52 -1.87 -12.94
N ILE A 504 21.70 -1.43 -11.68
CA ILE A 504 22.14 -2.32 -10.60
C ILE A 504 20.94 -3.15 -10.14
N ARG A 505 20.99 -4.46 -10.39
CA ARG A 505 19.88 -5.38 -10.12
C ARG A 505 19.83 -5.87 -8.68
N ASP A 506 20.99 -5.99 -8.04
CA ASP A 506 21.17 -6.73 -6.78
C ASP A 506 20.43 -6.12 -5.59
N GLU A 507 20.15 -4.82 -5.64
CA GLU A 507 19.44 -4.18 -4.54
C GLU A 507 17.92 -4.11 -4.77
N ARG A 508 17.43 -3.97 -6.02
CA ARG A 508 16.03 -3.57 -6.27
C ARG A 508 15.40 -4.17 -7.55
N PRO A 509 14.96 -5.44 -7.52
CA PRO A 509 14.45 -6.18 -8.68
C PRO A 509 13.14 -5.65 -9.29
N PHE A 510 12.42 -4.78 -8.56
CA PHE A 510 11.09 -4.27 -8.94
C PHE A 510 11.12 -3.22 -10.06
N LEU A 511 12.30 -2.67 -10.31
CA LEU A 511 12.54 -1.51 -11.14
C LEU A 511 12.91 -1.87 -12.57
N ASP A 512 13.16 -3.16 -12.79
CA ASP A 512 13.40 -3.75 -14.07
C ASP A 512 12.09 -3.82 -14.88
N GLY A 513 12.08 -3.14 -16.03
CA GLY A 513 10.88 -2.99 -16.84
C GLY A 513 10.58 -4.25 -17.65
N VAL A 514 9.30 -4.63 -17.77
CA VAL A 514 8.88 -5.81 -18.57
C VAL A 514 9.43 -5.76 -19.99
N MET A 515 9.27 -4.63 -20.68
CA MET A 515 9.79 -4.46 -22.04
C MET A 515 11.32 -4.43 -22.09
N ARG A 516 11.98 -3.95 -21.03
CA ARG A 516 13.45 -3.93 -20.96
C ARG A 516 14.01 -5.35 -20.97
N ASN A 517 13.46 -6.21 -20.11
CA ASN A 517 13.87 -7.61 -20.02
C ASN A 517 13.62 -8.37 -21.32
N GLU A 518 12.46 -8.16 -21.92
CA GLU A 518 12.14 -8.75 -23.22
C GLU A 518 13.16 -8.37 -24.30
N LEU A 519 13.55 -7.09 -24.37
CA LEU A 519 14.51 -6.60 -25.36
C LEU A 519 15.95 -7.06 -25.08
N LEU A 520 16.35 -7.15 -23.80
CA LEU A 520 17.67 -7.67 -23.39
C LEU A 520 17.80 -9.15 -23.75
N GLU A 521 16.78 -9.95 -23.43
CA GLU A 521 16.78 -11.40 -23.71
C GLU A 521 16.79 -11.68 -25.21
N LYS A 522 16.10 -10.86 -26.00
CA LYS A 522 16.13 -10.92 -27.47
C LYS A 522 17.40 -10.35 -28.09
N GLY A 523 18.32 -9.80 -27.29
CA GLY A 523 19.56 -9.19 -27.79
C GLY A 523 19.34 -7.93 -28.64
N VAL A 524 18.18 -7.28 -28.52
CA VAL A 524 17.85 -6.05 -29.28
C VAL A 524 18.60 -4.87 -28.68
N ILE A 525 18.59 -4.79 -27.34
CA ILE A 525 19.31 -3.80 -26.56
C ILE A 525 20.41 -4.49 -25.75
N LYS A 526 21.46 -3.75 -25.41
CA LYS A 526 22.45 -4.13 -24.39
C LYS A 526 22.59 -3.06 -23.32
N GLU A 527 22.98 -3.46 -22.13
CA GLU A 527 23.29 -2.51 -21.06
C GLU A 527 24.70 -1.94 -21.24
N GLY A 528 24.87 -0.67 -20.93
CA GLY A 528 26.20 -0.07 -20.82
C GLY A 528 26.19 1.24 -20.08
N ASP A 529 27.38 1.78 -19.90
CA ASP A 529 27.60 2.99 -19.12
C ASP A 529 27.37 4.19 -20.06
N LEU A 530 26.15 4.73 -20.02
CA LEU A 530 25.73 5.87 -20.83
C LEU A 530 25.74 7.15 -20.02
N THR A 531 26.44 8.15 -20.53
CA THR A 531 26.53 9.49 -19.96
C THR A 531 25.55 10.44 -20.64
N ILE A 532 25.32 11.60 -20.02
CA ILE A 532 24.57 12.70 -20.66
C ILE A 532 25.22 13.09 -21.99
N GLN A 533 26.56 13.09 -22.04
CA GLN A 533 27.31 13.44 -23.24
C GLN A 533 27.06 12.47 -24.38
N ASP A 534 26.84 11.19 -24.10
CA ASP A 534 26.48 10.20 -25.12
C ASP A 534 25.08 10.48 -25.70
N LEU A 535 24.13 10.91 -24.86
CA LEU A 535 22.78 11.27 -25.30
C LEU A 535 22.78 12.56 -26.14
N ILE A 536 23.53 13.57 -25.72
CA ILE A 536 23.71 14.83 -26.47
C ILE A 536 24.40 14.53 -27.81
N ARG A 537 25.49 13.75 -27.79
CA ARG A 537 26.18 13.33 -29.01
C ARG A 537 25.27 12.56 -29.95
N ALA A 538 24.43 11.67 -29.42
CA ALA A 538 23.44 10.95 -30.23
C ALA A 538 22.48 11.90 -30.93
N ARG A 539 21.95 12.91 -30.23
CA ARG A 539 21.12 13.96 -30.84
C ARG A 539 21.89 14.72 -31.92
N ASP A 540 23.09 15.20 -31.62
CA ASP A 540 23.87 16.05 -32.52
C ASP A 540 24.32 15.29 -33.79
N GLN A 541 24.51 13.98 -33.68
CA GLN A 541 24.83 13.08 -34.80
C GLN A 541 23.58 12.58 -35.56
N GLY A 542 22.37 12.97 -35.14
CA GLY A 542 21.12 12.48 -35.71
C GLY A 542 20.87 10.98 -35.50
N ARG A 543 21.52 10.37 -34.50
CA ARG A 543 21.30 8.97 -34.12
C ARG A 543 19.90 8.81 -33.55
N ARG A 544 19.30 7.65 -33.80
CA ARG A 544 17.95 7.36 -33.30
C ARG A 544 17.96 7.14 -31.79
N ILE A 545 16.89 7.57 -31.15
CA ILE A 545 16.65 7.38 -29.72
C ILE A 545 15.29 6.71 -29.60
N ILE A 546 15.20 5.66 -28.79
CA ILE A 546 13.94 4.97 -28.53
C ILE A 546 13.57 5.05 -27.06
N GLY A 547 12.28 5.18 -26.80
CA GLY A 547 11.67 4.92 -25.50
C GLY A 547 10.99 3.55 -25.51
N PHE A 548 10.98 2.87 -24.37
CA PHE A 548 10.26 1.60 -24.24
C PHE A 548 9.71 1.32 -22.84
N ASN A 549 8.50 0.76 -22.79
CA ASN A 549 7.85 0.29 -21.55
C ASN A 549 6.74 -0.75 -21.87
N GLY A 550 6.21 -1.39 -20.83
CA GLY A 550 5.18 -2.44 -20.98
C GLY A 550 3.79 -1.93 -21.40
N LEU A 551 3.56 -0.62 -21.41
CA LEU A 551 2.28 -0.05 -21.86
C LEU A 551 2.30 0.30 -23.36
N ARG A 552 3.39 0.87 -23.86
CA ARG A 552 3.48 1.41 -25.24
C ARG A 552 4.31 0.55 -26.18
N GLY A 553 5.07 -0.42 -25.66
CA GLY A 553 6.07 -1.15 -26.43
C GLY A 553 7.29 -0.26 -26.67
N VAL A 554 7.80 -0.25 -27.90
CA VAL A 554 8.93 0.60 -28.33
C VAL A 554 8.41 1.74 -29.20
N TRP A 555 8.93 2.95 -29.02
CA TRP A 555 8.64 4.12 -29.88
C TRP A 555 9.87 4.98 -30.10
N GLU A 556 9.90 5.72 -31.21
CA GLU A 556 10.92 6.72 -31.48
C GLU A 556 10.74 7.96 -30.60
N ALA A 557 11.86 8.40 -30.04
CA ALA A 557 11.97 9.60 -29.24
C ALA A 557 12.76 10.68 -29.98
N GLU A 558 12.50 11.92 -29.63
CA GLU A 558 13.23 13.09 -30.12
C GLU A 558 13.71 13.89 -28.92
N LEU A 559 15.02 14.05 -28.77
CA LEU A 559 15.62 14.85 -27.71
C LEU A 559 15.49 16.33 -28.05
N ILE A 560 14.69 17.05 -27.27
CA ILE A 560 14.48 18.50 -27.39
C ILE A 560 15.51 19.25 -26.54
#